data_AF-A0A2G5T7Q2-F1
#
_entry.id   AF-A0A2G5T7Q2-F1
#
_cell.length_a   1.000
_cell.length_b   1.000
_cell.length_c   1.000
_cell.angle_alpha   90.00
_cell.angle_beta   90.00
_cell.angle_gamma   90.00
#
_symmetry.space_group_name_H-M   'P 1'
#
loop_
_entity.id
_entity.type
_entity.pdbx_description
1 polymer ?
#
loop_
_entity_poly.entity_id
_entity_poly.type
_entity_poly.pdbx_seq_one_letter_code
_entity_poly.pdbx_strand_id
1 'polypeptide(L)'
;MEVLAQAKQQFAQNDRIDVNLLDQVVRIMNQMSGKEQAEANHILMTLKEDRDSWTKVDAILQYSNLNESKYFALQILEGVIQHKWKSLPQVQREGIKTYIISKMLELSSKQDTMASNQLLLHKMNLVLVQIVKQDWPKAWPTFITDIVDSSKTNETVCINNMNILSLLR
;
A
#
# COMPACT_ATOMS: atom_id res chain seq x y z
N MET A 1 1.90 19.32 19.77
CA MET A 1 0.47 18.98 19.89
C MET A 1 0.32 17.67 20.64
N GLU A 2 -0.72 17.51 21.45
CA GLU A 2 -0.99 16.28 22.24
C GLU A 2 -1.05 15.03 21.35
N VAL A 3 -1.67 15.14 20.17
CA VAL A 3 -1.80 14.05 19.18
C VAL A 3 -0.44 13.49 18.72
N LEU A 4 0.56 14.35 18.44
CA LEU A 4 1.88 13.89 17.97
C LEU A 4 2.67 13.19 19.07
N ALA A 5 2.56 13.68 20.31
CA ALA A 5 3.18 13.04 21.46
C ALA A 5 2.55 11.67 21.74
N GLN A 6 1.22 11.58 21.68
CA GLN A 6 0.48 10.33 21.81
C GLN A 6 0.86 9.34 20.70
N ALA A 7 0.93 9.80 19.45
CA ALA A 7 1.32 8.95 18.30
C ALA A 7 2.72 8.37 18.47
N LYS A 8 3.68 9.19 18.90
CA LYS A 8 5.05 8.73 19.15
C LYS A 8 5.11 7.62 20.21
N GLN A 9 4.33 7.75 21.27
CA GLN A 9 4.25 6.73 22.32
C GLN A 9 3.53 5.46 21.84
N GLN A 10 2.42 5.61 21.12
CA GLN A 10 1.58 4.50 20.65
C GLN A 10 2.28 3.68 19.57
N PHE A 11 2.91 4.33 18.58
CA PHE A 11 3.58 3.63 17.47
C PHE A 11 4.86 2.92 17.87
N ALA A 12 5.49 3.34 18.99
CA ALA A 12 6.63 2.65 19.59
C ALA A 12 6.22 1.35 20.32
N GLN A 13 4.94 1.13 20.58
CA GLN A 13 4.45 -0.13 21.13
C GLN A 13 4.31 -1.15 19.99
N ASN A 14 4.87 -2.35 20.16
CA ASN A 14 5.00 -3.34 19.08
C ASN A 14 3.71 -4.13 18.78
N ASP A 15 2.63 -3.94 19.54
CA ASP A 15 1.48 -4.84 19.45
C ASP A 15 0.48 -4.45 18.35
N ARG A 16 0.02 -3.20 18.35
CA ARG A 16 -1.06 -2.74 17.45
C ARG A 16 -0.86 -1.29 17.08
N ILE A 17 -1.32 -0.90 15.88
CA ILE A 17 -1.38 0.50 15.49
C ILE A 17 -2.80 1.05 15.68
N ASP A 18 -2.92 2.21 16.28
CA ASP A 18 -4.17 2.98 16.23
C ASP A 18 -4.27 3.66 14.87
N VAL A 19 -5.13 3.12 14.00
CA VAL A 19 -5.30 3.59 12.63
C VAL A 19 -5.91 4.99 12.57
N ASN A 20 -6.80 5.35 13.52
CA ASN A 20 -7.37 6.70 13.58
C ASN A 20 -6.32 7.72 14.00
N LEU A 21 -5.41 7.33 14.90
CA LEU A 21 -4.28 8.17 15.28
C LEU A 21 -3.29 8.34 14.13
N LEU A 22 -3.00 7.27 13.38
CA LEU A 22 -2.20 7.36 12.15
C LEU A 22 -2.82 8.33 11.15
N ASP A 23 -4.12 8.21 10.90
CA ASP A 23 -4.84 9.10 9.98
C ASP A 23 -4.71 10.57 10.40
N GLN A 24 -4.74 10.87 11.70
CA GLN A 24 -4.51 12.22 12.21
C GLN A 24 -3.07 12.70 11.96
N VAL A 25 -2.06 11.86 12.21
CA VAL A 25 -0.66 12.20 11.94
C VAL A 25 -0.43 12.46 10.45
N VAL A 26 -0.99 11.62 9.58
CA VAL A 26 -0.90 11.79 8.12
C VAL A 26 -1.59 13.08 7.66
N ARG A 27 -2.75 13.43 8.24
CA ARG A 27 -3.39 14.73 7.98
C ARG A 27 -2.51 15.90 8.39
N ILE A 28 -1.91 15.85 9.58
CA ILE A 28 -0.99 16.88 10.06
C ILE A 28 0.19 17.03 9.09
N MET A 29 0.79 15.93 8.64
CA MET A 29 1.89 15.94 7.67
C MET A 29 1.50 16.60 6.33
N ASN A 30 0.26 16.41 5.87
CA ASN A 30 -0.18 16.93 4.57
C ASN A 30 -0.76 18.35 4.61
N GLN A 31 -1.38 18.75 5.73
CA GLN A 31 -2.16 20.00 5.82
C GLN A 31 -1.47 21.10 6.63
N MET A 32 -0.60 20.73 7.58
CA MET A 32 0.12 21.69 8.41
C MET A 32 1.44 22.07 7.76
N SER A 33 2.07 23.13 8.26
CA SER A 33 3.39 23.59 7.84
C SER A 33 4.29 23.85 9.06
N GLY A 34 5.60 23.91 8.84
CA GLY A 34 6.55 24.23 9.89
C GLY A 34 6.89 23.04 10.80
N LYS A 35 6.91 23.28 12.13
CA LYS A 35 7.46 22.32 13.10
C LYS A 35 6.59 21.07 13.24
N GLU A 36 5.27 21.25 13.25
CA GLU A 36 4.29 20.18 13.40
C GLU A 36 4.33 19.22 12.20
N GLN A 37 4.47 19.76 10.99
CA GLN A 37 4.63 18.97 9.78
C GLN A 37 5.94 18.16 9.83
N ALA A 38 7.04 18.79 10.22
CA ALA A 38 8.34 18.14 10.34
C ALA A 38 8.31 17.00 11.39
N GLU A 39 7.66 17.23 12.53
CA GLU A 39 7.51 16.23 13.59
C GLU A 39 6.62 15.06 13.13
N ALA A 40 5.49 15.33 12.47
CA ALA A 40 4.64 14.28 11.88
C ALA A 40 5.39 13.44 10.84
N ASN A 41 6.17 14.08 9.96
CA ASN A 41 6.99 13.38 8.98
C ASN A 41 8.06 12.50 9.66
N HIS A 42 8.71 13.01 10.72
CA HIS A 42 9.69 12.22 11.48
C HIS A 42 9.05 10.98 12.10
N ILE A 43 7.87 11.11 12.71
CA ILE A 43 7.13 9.98 13.29
C ILE A 43 6.81 8.91 12.22
N LEU A 44 6.31 9.33 11.05
CA LEU A 44 5.98 8.43 9.95
C LEU A 44 7.24 7.75 9.37
N MET A 45 8.36 8.48 9.28
CA MET A 45 9.62 7.93 8.83
C MET A 45 10.17 6.88 9.80
N THR A 46 10.16 7.16 11.11
CA THR A 46 10.54 6.18 12.15
C THR A 46 9.66 4.94 12.09
N LEU A 47 8.33 5.11 11.93
CA LEU A 47 7.42 4.00 11.78
C LEU A 47 7.71 3.19 10.51
N LYS A 48 8.08 3.83 9.40
CA LYS A 48 8.40 3.12 8.15
C LYS A 48 9.71 2.33 8.23
N GLU A 49 10.69 2.84 8.97
CA GLU A 49 12.01 2.21 9.15
C GLU A 49 12.01 1.08 10.19
N ASP A 50 10.99 1.04 11.05
CA ASP A 50 10.79 -0.04 12.02
C ASP A 50 10.69 -1.40 11.31
N ARG A 51 11.47 -2.38 11.80
CA ARG A 51 11.62 -3.72 11.20
C ARG A 51 10.31 -4.49 11.16
N ASP A 52 9.42 -4.22 12.11
CA ASP A 52 8.17 -4.94 12.32
C ASP A 52 6.94 -4.10 11.91
N SER A 53 7.16 -2.91 11.35
CA SER A 53 6.10 -2.02 10.84
C SER A 53 5.17 -2.68 9.84
N TRP A 54 5.67 -3.66 9.08
CA TRP A 54 4.89 -4.42 8.11
C TRP A 54 3.73 -5.19 8.73
N THR A 55 3.84 -5.59 10.00
CA THR A 55 2.76 -6.29 10.72
C THR A 55 1.53 -5.41 10.92
N LYS A 56 1.71 -4.09 10.86
CA LYS A 56 0.67 -3.08 11.03
C LYS A 56 -0.03 -2.73 9.70
N VAL A 57 0.53 -3.13 8.56
CA VAL A 57 0.05 -2.75 7.20
C VAL A 57 -1.38 -3.23 6.94
N ASP A 58 -1.70 -4.46 7.31
CA ASP A 58 -3.04 -5.05 7.09
C ASP A 58 -4.14 -4.21 7.76
N ALA A 59 -3.93 -3.84 9.02
CA ALA A 59 -4.84 -3.00 9.77
C ALA A 59 -5.02 -1.61 9.12
N ILE A 60 -3.93 -0.97 8.66
CA ILE A 60 -4.02 0.34 8.01
C ILE A 60 -4.80 0.23 6.69
N LEU A 61 -4.51 -0.78 5.88
CA LEU A 61 -5.17 -1.00 4.60
C LEU A 61 -6.66 -1.28 4.75
N GLN A 62 -7.04 -2.05 5.77
CA GLN A 62 -8.43 -2.43 6.05
C GLN A 62 -9.24 -1.30 6.72
N TYR A 63 -8.70 -0.63 7.72
CA TYR A 63 -9.48 0.25 8.60
C TYR A 63 -9.28 1.75 8.36
N SER A 64 -8.26 2.17 7.61
CA SER A 64 -8.04 3.60 7.35
C SER A 64 -9.09 4.17 6.39
N ASN A 65 -9.53 5.39 6.69
CA ASN A 65 -10.42 6.16 5.83
C ASN A 65 -9.65 7.13 4.91
N LEU A 66 -8.33 7.22 5.06
CA LEU A 66 -7.47 8.10 4.28
C LEU A 66 -6.67 7.33 3.23
N ASN A 67 -6.76 7.81 1.99
CA ASN A 67 -5.97 7.26 0.88
C ASN A 67 -4.48 7.48 1.09
N GLU A 68 -4.09 8.55 1.76
CA GLU A 68 -2.71 8.90 2.08
C GLU A 68 -2.10 7.93 3.10
N SER A 69 -2.88 7.52 4.12
CA SER A 69 -2.46 6.50 5.07
C SER A 69 -2.32 5.13 4.41
N LYS A 70 -3.24 4.78 3.51
CA LYS A 70 -3.14 3.55 2.69
C LYS A 70 -1.91 3.59 1.79
N TYR A 71 -1.63 4.74 1.16
CA TYR A 71 -0.43 4.94 0.35
C TYR A 71 0.83 4.75 1.19
N PHE A 72 0.88 5.32 2.40
CA PHE A 72 1.98 5.11 3.35
C PHE A 72 2.16 3.63 3.72
N ALA A 73 1.07 2.91 4.03
CA ALA A 73 1.13 1.48 4.29
C ALA A 73 1.66 0.67 3.09
N LEU A 74 1.29 1.05 1.87
CA LEU A 74 1.85 0.45 0.64
C LEU A 74 3.35 0.74 0.46
N GLN A 75 3.86 1.87 0.96
CA GLN A 75 5.31 2.14 0.94
C GLN A 75 6.07 1.21 1.91
N ILE A 76 5.50 0.90 3.07
CA ILE A 76 6.08 -0.10 4.00
C ILE A 76 6.07 -1.48 3.33
N LEU A 77 4.91 -1.86 2.78
CA LEU A 77 4.72 -3.14 2.12
C LEU A 77 5.69 -3.36 0.94
N GLU A 78 5.91 -2.32 0.13
CA GLU A 78 6.86 -2.36 -0.98
C GLU A 78 8.28 -2.73 -0.51
N GLY A 79 8.77 -2.12 0.57
CA GLY A 79 10.09 -2.45 1.13
C GLY A 79 10.17 -3.89 1.64
N VAL A 80 9.08 -4.40 2.20
CA VAL A 80 8.98 -5.80 2.65
C VAL A 80 9.01 -6.76 1.47
N ILE A 81 8.29 -6.45 0.39
CA ILE A 81 8.31 -7.27 -0.83
C ILE A 81 9.71 -7.25 -1.47
N GLN A 82 10.40 -6.13 -1.45
CA GLN A 82 11.75 -6.03 -2.02
C GLN A 82 12.79 -6.82 -1.24
N HIS A 83 12.74 -6.81 0.10
CA HIS A 83 13.83 -7.33 0.92
C HIS A 83 13.51 -8.61 1.70
N LYS A 84 12.23 -8.89 1.99
CA LYS A 84 11.79 -9.96 2.89
C LYS A 84 10.72 -10.88 2.30
N TRP A 85 10.29 -10.69 1.06
CA TRP A 85 9.16 -11.43 0.46
C TRP A 85 9.27 -12.95 0.65
N LYS A 86 10.40 -13.54 0.24
CA LYS A 86 10.61 -14.99 0.30
C LYS A 86 10.71 -15.55 1.73
N SER A 87 10.93 -14.69 2.72
CA SER A 87 10.96 -15.04 4.14
C SER A 87 9.57 -15.04 4.77
N LEU A 88 8.57 -14.43 4.11
CA LEU A 88 7.19 -14.43 4.60
C LEU A 88 6.55 -15.82 4.41
N PRO A 89 5.76 -16.29 5.39
CA PRO A 89 4.89 -17.45 5.23
C PRO A 89 4.04 -17.35 3.97
N GLN A 90 3.86 -18.48 3.27
CA GLN A 90 3.11 -18.52 2.00
C GLN A 90 1.69 -17.95 2.15
N VAL A 91 1.00 -18.25 3.26
CA VAL A 91 -0.35 -17.73 3.54
C VAL A 91 -0.38 -16.20 3.56
N GLN A 92 0.65 -15.56 4.13
CA GLN A 92 0.74 -14.09 4.16
C GLN A 92 1.02 -13.52 2.77
N ARG A 93 1.89 -14.15 1.99
CA ARG A 93 2.17 -13.75 0.60
C ARG A 93 0.92 -13.80 -0.27
N GLU A 94 0.17 -14.90 -0.21
CA GLU A 94 -1.09 -15.04 -0.96
C GLU A 94 -2.16 -14.07 -0.46
N GLY A 95 -2.24 -13.80 0.85
CA GLY A 95 -3.14 -12.79 1.41
C GLY A 95 -2.84 -11.38 0.87
N ILE A 96 -1.57 -10.97 0.89
CA ILE A 96 -1.11 -9.68 0.34
C ILE A 96 -1.47 -9.58 -1.15
N LYS A 97 -1.14 -10.61 -1.93
CA LYS A 97 -1.42 -10.67 -3.37
C LYS A 97 -2.93 -10.55 -3.66
N THR A 98 -3.75 -11.32 -2.94
CA THR A 98 -5.20 -11.30 -3.08
C THR A 98 -5.79 -9.94 -2.76
N TYR A 99 -5.32 -9.30 -1.68
CA TYR A 99 -5.75 -7.96 -1.30
C TYR A 99 -5.42 -6.93 -2.40
N ILE A 100 -4.17 -6.90 -2.86
CA ILE A 100 -3.71 -5.94 -3.88
C ILE A 100 -4.52 -6.08 -5.17
N ILE A 101 -4.68 -7.30 -5.68
CA ILE A 101 -5.45 -7.56 -6.91
C ILE A 101 -6.91 -7.13 -6.73
N SER A 102 -7.56 -7.55 -5.64
CA SER A 102 -8.97 -7.25 -5.38
C SER A 102 -9.21 -5.75 -5.28
N LYS A 103 -8.32 -5.04 -4.56
CA LYS A 103 -8.44 -3.59 -4.39
C LYS A 103 -8.16 -2.82 -5.68
N MET A 104 -7.21 -3.28 -6.49
CA MET A 104 -6.96 -2.70 -7.81
C MET A 104 -8.16 -2.87 -8.75
N LEU A 105 -8.82 -4.04 -8.74
CA LEU A 105 -10.06 -4.27 -9.49
C LEU A 105 -11.18 -3.32 -9.05
N GLU A 106 -11.34 -3.11 -7.73
CA GLU A 106 -12.31 -2.14 -7.20
C GLU A 106 -12.01 -0.71 -7.68
N LEU A 107 -10.76 -0.26 -7.52
CA LEU A 107 -10.35 1.11 -7.85
C LEU A 107 -10.34 1.41 -9.35
N SER A 108 -10.18 0.39 -10.20
CA SER A 108 -10.19 0.51 -11.67
C SER A 108 -11.53 0.10 -12.30
N SER A 109 -12.56 -0.15 -11.50
CA SER A 109 -13.86 -0.64 -12.00
C SER A 109 -14.68 0.40 -12.77
N LYS A 110 -14.50 1.69 -12.48
CA LYS A 110 -15.24 2.81 -13.08
C LYS A 110 -14.33 4.02 -13.25
N GLN A 111 -14.65 4.86 -14.24
CA GLN A 111 -13.86 6.05 -14.57
C GLN A 111 -13.75 7.04 -13.40
N ASP A 112 -14.86 7.38 -12.75
CA ASP A 112 -14.87 8.33 -11.62
C ASP A 112 -14.05 7.81 -10.44
N THR A 113 -14.22 6.53 -10.09
CA THR A 113 -13.46 5.89 -9.01
C THR A 113 -11.97 5.87 -9.32
N MET A 114 -11.59 5.54 -10.56
CA MET A 114 -10.21 5.53 -11.01
C MET A 114 -9.58 6.93 -10.97
N ALA A 115 -10.32 7.95 -11.43
CA ALA A 115 -9.88 9.34 -11.43
C ALA A 115 -9.65 9.87 -10.01
N SER A 116 -10.59 9.62 -9.08
CA SER A 116 -10.45 10.06 -7.68
C SER A 116 -9.34 9.33 -6.90
N ASN A 117 -8.86 8.18 -7.38
CA ASN A 117 -7.88 7.34 -6.68
C ASN A 117 -6.58 7.14 -7.45
N GLN A 118 -6.29 7.97 -8.45
CA GLN A 118 -5.18 7.79 -9.39
C GLN A 118 -3.82 7.57 -8.68
N LEU A 119 -3.51 8.35 -7.63
CA LEU A 119 -2.26 8.22 -6.89
C LEU A 119 -2.16 6.89 -6.13
N LEU A 120 -3.23 6.49 -5.45
CA LEU A 120 -3.28 5.24 -4.72
C LEU A 120 -3.21 4.04 -5.67
N LEU A 121 -3.95 4.08 -6.77
CA LEU A 121 -3.95 3.04 -7.80
C LEU A 121 -2.57 2.90 -8.45
N HIS A 122 -1.91 4.02 -8.77
CA HIS A 122 -0.54 3.98 -9.28
C HIS A 122 0.42 3.32 -8.28
N LYS A 123 0.28 3.60 -6.98
CA LYS A 123 1.11 2.94 -5.96
C LYS A 123 0.82 1.45 -5.84
N MET A 124 -0.44 1.03 -5.95
CA MET A 124 -0.80 -0.39 -5.98
C MET A 124 -0.20 -1.09 -7.21
N ASN A 125 -0.21 -0.45 -8.39
CA ASN A 125 0.45 -0.98 -9.57
C ASN A 125 1.95 -1.21 -9.33
N LEU A 126 2.65 -0.26 -8.70
CA LEU A 126 4.07 -0.42 -8.34
C LEU A 126 4.29 -1.59 -7.38
N VAL A 127 3.45 -1.73 -6.34
CA VAL A 127 3.52 -2.83 -5.38
C VAL A 127 3.28 -4.18 -6.07
N LEU A 128 2.27 -4.28 -6.93
CA LEU A 128 2.00 -5.49 -7.71
C LEU A 128 3.21 -5.86 -8.58
N VAL A 129 3.82 -4.87 -9.26
CA VAL A 129 5.04 -5.09 -10.05
C VAL A 129 6.19 -5.63 -9.20
N GLN A 130 6.35 -5.18 -7.96
CA GLN A 130 7.36 -5.76 -7.06
C GLN A 130 7.06 -7.23 -6.72
N ILE A 131 5.78 -7.59 -6.50
CA ILE A 131 5.37 -8.98 -6.26
C ILE A 131 5.68 -9.83 -7.50
N VAL A 132 5.31 -9.35 -8.69
CA VAL A 132 5.57 -10.02 -9.97
C VAL A 132 7.07 -10.24 -10.16
N LYS A 133 7.92 -9.25 -9.85
CA LYS A 133 9.38 -9.39 -9.92
C LYS A 133 9.93 -10.47 -8.99
N GLN A 134 9.26 -10.77 -7.88
CA GLN A 134 9.69 -11.82 -6.95
C GLN A 134 9.22 -13.22 -7.37
N ASP A 135 7.98 -13.33 -7.88
CA ASP A 135 7.30 -14.61 -8.07
C ASP A 135 7.20 -15.06 -9.54
N TRP A 136 7.15 -14.14 -10.50
CA TRP A 136 7.08 -14.48 -11.93
C TRP A 136 8.47 -14.81 -12.50
N PRO A 137 8.62 -15.84 -13.35
CA PRO A 137 7.56 -16.70 -13.91
C PRO A 137 7.29 -17.99 -13.13
N LYS A 138 8.14 -18.36 -12.16
CA LYS A 138 8.11 -19.72 -11.58
C LYS A 138 6.96 -19.95 -10.59
N ALA A 139 6.74 -19.00 -9.68
CA ALA A 139 5.73 -19.10 -8.62
C ALA A 139 4.38 -18.49 -9.05
N TRP A 140 4.34 -17.68 -10.11
CA TRP A 140 3.11 -17.15 -10.68
C TRP A 140 3.09 -17.21 -12.20
N PRO A 141 3.08 -18.41 -12.81
CA PRO A 141 3.20 -18.57 -14.26
C PRO A 141 2.01 -17.98 -15.05
N THR A 142 0.83 -17.91 -14.44
CA THR A 142 -0.41 -17.44 -15.09
C THR A 142 -0.54 -15.92 -15.17
N PHE A 143 0.36 -15.14 -14.55
CA PHE A 143 0.20 -13.69 -14.41
C PHE A 143 -0.15 -12.96 -15.72
N ILE A 144 0.54 -13.26 -16.83
CA ILE A 144 0.26 -12.64 -18.14
C ILE A 144 -1.08 -13.09 -18.72
N THR A 145 -1.48 -14.35 -18.50
CA THR A 145 -2.80 -14.82 -18.93
C THR A 145 -3.90 -14.15 -18.12
N ASP A 146 -3.75 -14.10 -16.79
CA ASP A 146 -4.70 -13.50 -15.86
C ASP A 146 -4.88 -11.99 -16.14
N ILE A 147 -3.80 -11.27 -16.44
CA ILE A 147 -3.88 -9.83 -16.76
C ILE A 147 -4.57 -9.59 -18.10
N VAL A 148 -4.31 -10.43 -19.12
CA VAL A 148 -4.99 -10.33 -20.42
C VAL A 148 -6.47 -10.66 -20.30
N ASP A 149 -6.82 -11.67 -19.49
CA ASP A 149 -8.21 -12.06 -19.29
C ASP A 149 -8.97 -11.01 -18.49
N SER A 150 -8.39 -10.46 -17.42
CA SER A 150 -9.03 -9.38 -16.64
C SER A 150 -9.24 -8.10 -17.45
N SER A 151 -8.38 -7.80 -18.43
CA SER A 151 -8.55 -6.65 -19.34
C SER A 151 -9.85 -6.70 -20.16
N LYS A 152 -10.47 -7.87 -20.31
CA LYS A 152 -11.76 -8.03 -21.01
C LYS A 152 -12.96 -7.57 -20.18
N THR A 153 -12.76 -7.27 -18.88
CA THR A 153 -13.85 -6.89 -17.95
C THR A 153 -14.47 -5.55 -18.33
N ASN A 154 -13.64 -4.51 -18.50
CA ASN A 154 -14.04 -3.19 -18.96
C ASN A 154 -12.80 -2.36 -19.37
N GLU A 155 -13.04 -1.20 -19.99
CA GLU A 155 -12.00 -0.31 -20.49
C GLU A 155 -11.07 0.22 -19.39
N THR A 156 -11.59 0.62 -18.23
CA THR A 156 -10.76 1.20 -17.16
C THR A 156 -9.83 0.17 -16.51
N VAL A 157 -10.28 -1.08 -16.35
CA VAL A 157 -9.43 -2.21 -15.94
C VAL A 157 -8.35 -2.47 -17.00
N CYS A 158 -8.70 -2.47 -18.28
CA CYS A 158 -7.74 -2.63 -19.38
C CYS A 158 -6.67 -1.52 -19.37
N ILE A 159 -7.06 -0.25 -19.23
CA ILE A 159 -6.13 0.89 -19.11
C ILE A 159 -5.20 0.68 -17.92
N ASN A 160 -5.72 0.28 -16.76
CA ASN A 160 -4.87 0.01 -15.60
C ASN A 160 -3.91 -1.15 -15.84
N ASN A 161 -4.36 -2.22 -16.50
CA ASN A 161 -3.51 -3.35 -16.88
C ASN A 161 -2.39 -2.95 -17.84
N MET A 162 -2.66 -2.08 -18.82
CA MET A 162 -1.62 -1.52 -19.68
C MET A 162 -0.59 -0.70 -18.89
N ASN A 163 -1.02 0.05 -17.87
CA ASN A 163 -0.11 0.76 -16.98
C ASN A 163 0.78 -0.22 -16.18
N ILE A 164 0.22 -1.30 -15.64
CA ILE A 164 0.99 -2.34 -14.94
C ILE A 164 2.06 -2.94 -15.87
N LEU A 165 1.67 -3.34 -17.09
CA LEU A 165 2.60 -3.88 -18.08
C LEU A 165 3.70 -2.87 -18.45
N SER A 166 3.38 -1.57 -18.54
CA SER A 166 4.37 -0.53 -18.83
C SER A 166 5.41 -0.32 -17.74
N LEU A 167 5.07 -0.67 -16.49
CA LEU A 167 5.92 -0.59 -15.31
C LEU A 167 6.79 -1.86 -15.13
N LEU A 168 6.42 -2.98 -15.76
CA LEU A 168 7.23 -4.19 -15.86
C LEU A 168 8.36 -3.97 -16.88
N ARG A 169 9.34 -3.17 -16.47
CA ARG A 169 10.65 -3.04 -17.13
C ARG A 169 11.71 -3.78 -16.35
#